data_AF-A0AA37VYA1-F1
#
_entry.id   AF-A0AA37VYA1-F1
#
_cell.length_a   1.000
_cell.length_b   1.000
_cell.length_c   1.000
_cell.angle_alpha   90.00
_cell.angle_beta   90.00
_cell.angle_gamma   90.00
#
_symmetry.space_group_name_H-M   'P 1'
#
loop_
_entity.id
_entity.type
_entity.pdbx_description
1 polymer ?
#
loop_
_entity_poly.entity_id
_entity_poly.type
_entity_poly.pdbx_seq_one_letter_code
_entity_poly.pdbx_strand_id
1 'polypeptide(L)'
;MTNSLAITVTLSFGEKLSLNPFDRHGQPKVLKFSIMEISQSADPVAEYFRERLRMERVRRSWSQAYVAKCLSDMGIGQMHISTIAKIEAGGRVVRLTEAAAIADLFDIPLANLLGRQNEGEAGAHAKRAARRLREVLSHAGERGGRFQRDVFGAESDLATVDDLAFEGQEDLRAEFAEVLDALTRARDAYRRIANFVVPPDFAGVAWQHVQHGDGLARIRPILGTLGRWTPPDNNKGAS
;
A
#
# COMPACT_ATOMS: atom_id res chain seq x y z
N MET A 1 26.48 63.66 -31.49
CA MET A 1 25.14 63.10 -31.23
C MET A 1 25.28 61.58 -31.25
N THR A 2 25.37 60.93 -30.09
CA THR A 2 25.57 59.48 -29.98
C THR A 2 24.22 58.78 -29.79
N ASN A 3 23.80 58.01 -30.80
CA ASN A 3 22.55 57.25 -30.78
C ASN A 3 22.73 55.99 -29.91
N SER A 4 22.10 55.96 -28.73
CA SER A 4 22.10 54.81 -27.83
C SER A 4 21.01 53.81 -28.24
N LEU A 5 21.40 52.67 -28.81
CA LEU A 5 20.51 51.55 -29.14
C LEU A 5 20.12 50.79 -27.86
N ALA A 6 18.87 50.94 -27.42
CA ALA A 6 18.30 50.13 -26.35
C ALA A 6 17.65 48.85 -26.94
N ILE A 7 18.23 47.69 -26.64
CA ILE A 7 17.61 46.40 -26.99
C ILE A 7 16.61 46.07 -25.88
N THR A 8 15.32 46.04 -26.20
CA THR A 8 14.26 45.64 -25.27
C THR A 8 13.91 44.18 -25.52
N VAL A 9 14.21 43.30 -24.56
CA VAL A 9 13.79 41.89 -24.58
C VAL A 9 12.58 41.74 -23.67
N THR A 10 11.42 41.40 -24.23
CA THR A 10 10.19 41.18 -23.46
C THR A 10 10.12 39.72 -23.02
N LEU A 11 10.29 39.46 -21.72
CA LEU A 11 10.02 38.15 -21.12
C LEU A 11 8.59 38.15 -20.55
N SER A 12 7.86 37.04 -20.70
CA SER A 12 6.43 36.91 -20.35
C SER A 12 6.11 36.84 -18.85
N PHE A 13 6.97 37.39 -18.01
CA PHE A 13 6.71 37.59 -16.58
C PHE A 13 6.77 39.10 -16.33
N GLY A 14 5.70 39.68 -15.77
CA GLY A 14 5.40 41.12 -15.73
C GLY A 14 6.36 42.02 -14.94
N GLU A 15 7.63 41.67 -14.78
CA GLU A 15 8.68 42.51 -14.21
C GLU A 15 9.57 43.11 -15.31
N LYS A 16 9.53 44.43 -15.46
CA LYS A 16 10.47 45.17 -16.32
C LYS A 16 11.83 45.27 -15.63
N LEU A 17 12.72 44.32 -15.89
CA LEU A 17 14.14 44.45 -15.52
C LEU A 17 14.82 45.41 -16.48
N SER A 18 15.12 46.63 -16.01
CA SER A 18 15.98 47.57 -16.73
C SER A 18 17.44 47.17 -16.50
N LEU A 19 18.00 46.39 -17.43
CA LEU A 19 19.42 46.04 -17.40
C LEU A 19 20.17 47.03 -18.29
N ASN A 20 21.11 47.76 -17.69
CA ASN A 20 22.06 48.58 -18.45
C ASN A 20 23.08 47.64 -19.14
N PRO A 21 23.12 47.58 -20.49
CA PRO A 21 23.93 46.61 -21.23
C PRO A 21 25.43 46.86 -21.16
N PHE A 22 25.84 48.00 -20.60
CA PHE A 22 27.24 48.39 -20.46
C PHE A 22 27.66 48.39 -18.99
N ASP A 23 28.93 48.09 -18.73
CA ASP A 23 29.53 48.33 -17.43
C ASP A 23 29.87 49.82 -17.23
N ARG A 24 30.39 50.16 -16.05
CA ARG A 24 30.83 51.52 -15.71
C ARG A 24 31.95 52.07 -16.60
N HIS A 25 32.54 51.24 -17.45
CA HIS A 25 33.62 51.58 -18.39
C HIS A 25 33.15 51.57 -19.86
N GLY A 26 31.85 51.43 -20.11
CA GLY A 26 31.28 51.43 -21.46
C GLY A 26 31.54 50.14 -22.25
N GLN A 27 32.02 49.07 -21.59
CA GLN A 27 32.22 47.78 -22.23
C GLN A 27 30.91 46.99 -22.25
N PRO A 28 30.58 46.29 -23.35
CA PRO A 28 29.38 45.47 -23.43
C PRO A 28 29.48 44.34 -22.39
N LYS A 29 28.51 44.27 -21.47
CA LYS A 29 28.42 43.16 -20.52
C LYS A 29 28.03 41.91 -21.28
N VAL A 30 28.93 40.93 -21.31
CA VAL A 30 28.56 39.55 -21.66
C VAL A 30 27.71 39.02 -20.52
N LEU A 31 26.38 39.17 -20.65
CA LEU A 31 25.44 38.50 -19.76
C LEU A 31 25.56 37.01 -20.02
N LYS A 32 26.36 36.33 -19.19
CA LYS A 32 26.28 34.88 -19.06
C LYS A 32 24.93 34.57 -18.42
N PHE A 33 23.90 34.47 -19.25
CA PHE A 33 22.70 33.77 -18.89
C PHE A 33 23.12 32.31 -18.72
N SER A 34 23.39 31.90 -17.49
CA SER A 34 23.36 30.48 -17.18
C SER A 34 21.96 30.02 -17.55
N ILE A 35 21.82 29.26 -18.63
CA ILE A 35 20.65 28.42 -18.91
C ILE A 35 20.65 27.25 -17.90
N MET A 36 20.81 27.58 -16.62
CA MET A 36 20.59 26.71 -15.48
C MET A 36 19.26 27.18 -14.90
N GLU A 37 18.35 26.25 -14.67
CA GLU A 37 17.00 26.47 -14.10
C GLU A 37 15.86 26.82 -15.06
N ILE A 38 15.98 26.59 -16.37
CA ILE A 38 14.79 26.16 -17.11
C ILE A 38 14.53 24.72 -16.69
N SER A 39 13.81 24.60 -15.59
CA SER A 39 12.99 23.48 -15.17
C SER A 39 13.52 22.12 -15.62
N GLN A 40 14.19 21.41 -14.71
CA GLN A 40 14.12 19.95 -14.74
C GLN A 40 12.64 19.63 -14.94
N SER A 41 12.24 19.24 -16.15
CA SER A 41 10.88 18.85 -16.45
C SER A 41 10.56 17.75 -15.46
N ALA A 42 9.83 18.10 -14.40
CA ALA A 42 9.58 17.20 -13.29
C ALA A 42 8.92 15.99 -13.91
N ASP A 43 9.64 14.86 -13.95
CA ASP A 43 9.08 13.63 -14.46
C ASP A 43 7.85 13.33 -13.60
N PRO A 44 6.63 13.45 -14.14
CA PRO A 44 5.41 13.35 -13.34
C PRO A 44 5.28 11.97 -12.72
N VAL A 45 5.86 10.94 -13.36
CA VAL A 45 5.92 9.58 -12.82
C VAL A 45 6.84 9.53 -11.60
N ALA A 46 8.02 10.14 -11.70
CA ALA A 46 8.93 10.22 -10.57
C ALA A 46 8.32 11.01 -9.41
N GLU A 47 7.65 12.13 -9.68
CA GLU A 47 6.95 12.91 -8.64
C GLU A 47 5.86 12.11 -7.94
N TYR A 48 5.00 11.45 -8.72
CA TYR A 48 3.95 10.58 -8.19
C TYR A 48 4.54 9.47 -7.31
N PHE A 49 5.60 8.80 -7.78
CA PHE A 49 6.27 7.74 -7.02
C PHE A 49 6.75 8.23 -5.65
N ARG A 50 7.38 9.41 -5.61
CA ARG A 50 7.94 10.01 -4.39
C ARG A 50 6.86 10.35 -3.38
N GLU A 51 5.80 10.99 -3.84
CA GLU A 51 4.66 11.33 -2.99
C GLU A 51 3.97 10.05 -2.48
N ARG A 52 3.79 9.06 -3.36
CA ARG A 52 3.16 7.79 -2.98
C ARG A 52 3.97 7.02 -1.94
N LEU A 53 5.30 6.94 -2.10
CA LEU A 53 6.22 6.37 -1.11
C LEU A 53 6.05 7.07 0.26
N ARG A 54 6.08 8.40 0.27
CA ARG A 54 5.94 9.20 1.49
C ARG A 54 4.58 8.96 2.16
N MET A 55 3.49 9.00 1.39
CA MET A 55 2.14 8.75 1.87
C MET A 55 2.02 7.36 2.51
N GLU A 56 2.51 6.31 1.84
CA GLU A 56 2.41 4.93 2.33
C GLU A 56 3.26 4.69 3.58
N ARG A 57 4.41 5.35 3.69
CA ARG A 57 5.22 5.34 4.91
C ARG A 57 4.49 6.02 6.06
N VAL A 58 3.96 7.22 5.86
CA VAL A 58 3.23 7.98 6.89
C VAL A 58 1.96 7.24 7.33
N ARG A 59 1.20 6.66 6.38
CA ARG A 59 0.00 5.88 6.66
C ARG A 59 0.24 4.70 7.60
N ARG A 60 1.44 4.08 7.54
CA ARG A 60 1.84 2.97 8.43
C ARG A 60 2.55 3.44 9.70
N SER A 61 2.69 4.75 9.91
CA SER A 61 3.50 5.34 11.00
C SER A 61 4.95 4.85 11.00
N TRP A 62 5.52 4.61 9.82
CA TRP A 62 6.90 4.15 9.69
C TRP A 62 7.86 5.32 9.58
N SER A 63 9.00 5.20 10.26
CA SER A 63 10.12 6.14 10.09
C SER A 63 10.88 5.83 8.80
N GLN A 64 11.60 6.82 8.25
CA GLN A 64 12.49 6.59 7.10
C GLN A 64 13.57 5.55 7.43
N ALA A 65 14.03 5.51 8.69
CA ALA A 65 15.00 4.54 9.17
C ALA A 65 14.47 3.10 9.14
N TYR A 66 13.21 2.91 9.52
CA TYR A 66 12.56 1.62 9.48
C TYR A 66 12.41 1.11 8.04
N VAL A 67 11.96 1.98 7.11
CA VAL A 67 11.87 1.62 5.68
C VAL A 67 13.23 1.25 5.10
N ALA A 68 14.27 2.02 5.40
CA ALA A 68 15.64 1.73 4.96
C ALA A 68 16.11 0.35 5.46
N LYS A 69 15.88 0.05 6.75
CA LYS A 69 16.19 -1.26 7.33
C LYS A 69 15.45 -2.39 6.62
N CYS A 70 14.13 -2.28 6.43
CA CYS A 70 13.35 -3.31 5.75
C CYS A 70 13.84 -3.57 4.32
N LEU A 71 14.17 -2.53 3.55
CA LEU A 71 14.68 -2.69 2.19
C LEU A 71 16.06 -3.36 2.16
N SER A 72 16.91 -3.08 3.15
CA SER A 72 18.17 -3.81 3.33
C SER A 72 17.97 -5.27 3.71
N ASP A 73 17.03 -5.55 4.62
CA ASP A 73 16.67 -6.92 5.02
C ASP A 73 16.10 -7.73 3.83
N MET A 74 15.53 -7.06 2.83
CA MET A 74 15.06 -7.64 1.56
C MET A 74 16.18 -7.86 0.52
N GLY A 75 17.43 -7.51 0.82
CA GLY A 75 18.57 -7.76 -0.07
C GLY A 75 18.80 -6.69 -1.14
N ILE A 76 18.20 -5.49 -1.06
CA ILE A 76 18.39 -4.36 -2.00
C ILE A 76 19.73 -3.64 -1.75
N GLY A 77 20.73 -4.35 -1.25
CA GLY A 77 21.97 -3.78 -0.74
C GLY A 77 21.78 -2.91 0.50
N GLN A 78 22.84 -2.20 0.88
CA GLN A 78 22.82 -1.33 2.06
C GLN A 78 22.06 -0.03 1.75
N MET A 79 20.84 0.06 2.26
CA MET A 79 19.95 1.20 2.09
C MET A 79 20.09 2.10 3.31
N HIS A 80 20.61 3.31 3.10
CA HIS A 80 20.77 4.28 4.18
C HIS A 80 19.52 5.15 4.37
N ILE A 81 19.30 5.64 5.59
CA ILE A 81 18.20 6.54 5.94
C ILE A 81 18.17 7.77 5.02
N SER A 82 19.36 8.35 4.75
CA SER A 82 19.52 9.49 3.86
C SER A 82 19.17 9.20 2.40
N THR A 83 19.26 7.93 1.97
CA THR A 83 18.80 7.51 0.64
C THR A 83 17.28 7.64 0.54
N ILE A 84 16.54 7.15 1.53
CA ILE A 84 15.07 7.28 1.57
C ILE A 84 14.67 8.75 1.59
N ALA A 85 15.33 9.57 2.40
CA ALA A 85 15.08 11.02 2.43
C ALA A 85 15.33 11.69 1.08
N LYS A 86 16.41 11.33 0.37
CA LYS A 86 16.70 11.87 -0.98
C LYS A 86 15.70 11.41 -2.03
N ILE A 87 15.22 10.17 -1.95
CA ILE A 87 14.17 9.68 -2.84
C ILE A 87 12.89 10.49 -2.61
N GLU A 88 12.41 10.58 -1.37
CA GLU A 88 11.19 11.34 -1.03
C GLU A 88 11.29 12.81 -1.42
N ALA A 89 12.47 13.42 -1.28
CA ALA A 89 12.72 14.81 -1.66
C ALA A 89 12.94 15.01 -3.17
N GLY A 90 13.09 13.95 -3.96
CA GLY A 90 13.42 14.08 -5.39
C GLY A 90 14.88 14.35 -5.72
N GLY A 91 15.77 14.36 -4.73
CA GLY A 91 17.20 14.56 -4.95
C GLY A 91 17.92 13.35 -5.55
N ARG A 92 17.23 12.23 -5.80
CA ARG A 92 17.82 11.01 -6.34
C ARG A 92 16.82 10.22 -7.21
N VAL A 93 17.32 9.72 -8.34
CA VAL A 93 16.60 8.77 -9.22
C VAL A 93 16.53 7.39 -8.56
N VAL A 94 15.35 6.78 -8.60
CA VAL A 94 15.07 5.44 -8.06
C VAL A 94 15.36 4.40 -9.12
N ARG A 95 16.15 3.37 -8.77
CA ARG A 95 16.42 2.24 -9.67
C ARG A 95 15.20 1.32 -9.74
N LEU A 96 15.05 0.59 -10.85
CA LEU A 96 13.93 -0.34 -11.03
C LEU A 96 13.86 -1.41 -9.93
N THR A 97 15.00 -1.93 -9.50
CA THR A 97 15.08 -2.92 -8.40
C THR A 97 14.63 -2.33 -7.07
N GLU A 98 15.01 -1.07 -6.77
CA GLU A 98 14.57 -0.34 -5.58
C GLU A 98 13.06 -0.10 -5.61
N ALA A 99 12.53 0.34 -6.77
CA ALA A 99 11.10 0.57 -6.95
C ALA A 99 10.29 -0.73 -6.77
N ALA A 100 10.76 -1.85 -7.33
CA ALA A 100 10.13 -3.16 -7.16
C ALA A 100 10.10 -3.60 -5.70
N ALA A 101 11.21 -3.47 -4.96
CA ALA A 101 11.21 -3.83 -3.55
C ALA A 101 10.37 -2.89 -2.68
N ILE A 102 10.27 -1.60 -3.02
CA ILE A 102 9.35 -0.68 -2.35
C ILE A 102 7.89 -1.12 -2.60
N ALA A 103 7.58 -1.58 -3.82
CA ALA A 103 6.28 -2.14 -4.17
C ALA A 103 5.94 -3.36 -3.30
N ASP A 104 6.88 -4.31 -3.21
CA ASP A 104 6.74 -5.52 -2.40
C ASP A 104 6.64 -5.21 -0.89
N LEU A 105 7.48 -4.29 -0.39
CA LEU A 105 7.49 -3.87 1.01
C LEU A 105 6.14 -3.30 1.45
N PHE A 106 5.47 -2.56 0.58
CA PHE A 106 4.16 -1.99 0.88
C PHE A 106 3.00 -2.88 0.45
N ASP A 107 3.25 -4.03 -0.20
CA ASP A 107 2.24 -4.89 -0.81
C ASP A 107 1.34 -4.11 -1.79
N ILE A 108 1.96 -3.29 -2.64
CA ILE A 108 1.31 -2.45 -3.66
C ILE A 108 1.91 -2.79 -5.02
N PRO A 109 1.11 -2.95 -6.10
CA PRO A 109 1.65 -3.15 -7.43
C PRO A 109 2.57 -2.01 -7.86
N LEU A 110 3.69 -2.33 -8.51
CA LEU A 110 4.61 -1.32 -9.03
C LEU A 110 3.92 -0.33 -9.99
N ALA A 111 3.00 -0.79 -10.83
CA ALA A 111 2.21 0.08 -11.72
C ALA A 111 1.44 1.16 -10.94
N ASN A 112 0.84 0.80 -9.80
CA ASN A 112 0.16 1.73 -8.92
C ASN A 112 1.13 2.73 -8.27
N LEU A 113 2.35 2.32 -7.91
CA LEU A 113 3.37 3.24 -7.41
C LEU A 113 3.87 4.22 -8.48
N LEU A 114 3.79 3.85 -9.76
CA LEU A 114 4.18 4.68 -10.90
C LEU A 114 3.02 5.53 -11.45
N GLY A 115 1.86 5.56 -10.77
CA GLY A 115 0.70 6.34 -11.18
C GLY A 115 -0.03 5.79 -12.41
N ARG A 116 0.32 4.60 -12.89
CA ARG A 116 -0.39 3.93 -13.97
C ARG A 116 -1.57 3.16 -13.38
N GLN A 117 -2.69 3.85 -13.18
CA GLN A 117 -3.95 3.18 -12.87
C GLN A 117 -4.61 2.78 -14.19
N ASN A 118 -4.44 1.53 -14.58
CA ASN A 118 -5.33 0.98 -15.59
C ASN A 118 -6.73 0.88 -14.96
N GLU A 119 -7.78 1.34 -15.64
CA GLU A 119 -9.16 1.38 -15.11
C GLU A 119 -9.73 0.00 -14.69
N GLY A 120 -9.00 -1.10 -14.91
CA GLY A 120 -9.30 -2.44 -14.39
C GLY A 120 -8.35 -2.98 -13.30
N GLU A 121 -7.28 -2.27 -12.94
CA GLU A 121 -6.25 -2.79 -12.04
C GLU A 121 -6.67 -2.81 -10.57
N ALA A 122 -7.57 -1.93 -10.15
CA ALA A 122 -8.15 -1.98 -8.80
C ALA A 122 -8.87 -3.33 -8.57
N GLY A 123 -9.66 -3.77 -9.55
CA GLY A 123 -10.28 -5.09 -9.54
C GLY A 123 -9.27 -6.23 -9.56
N ALA A 124 -8.18 -6.11 -10.34
CA ALA A 124 -7.11 -7.11 -10.36
C ALA A 124 -6.38 -7.20 -9.01
N HIS A 125 -6.15 -6.07 -8.34
CA HIS A 125 -5.53 -6.03 -7.01
C HIS A 125 -6.44 -6.69 -5.96
N ALA A 126 -7.73 -6.34 -5.93
CA ALA A 126 -8.69 -6.97 -5.04
C ALA A 126 -8.75 -8.49 -5.26
N LYS A 127 -8.74 -8.95 -6.51
CA LYS A 127 -8.67 -10.38 -6.86
C LYS A 127 -7.39 -11.04 -6.36
N ARG A 128 -6.22 -10.40 -6.49
CA ARG A 128 -4.94 -10.92 -5.98
C ARG A 128 -4.94 -10.98 -4.45
N ALA A 129 -5.41 -9.94 -3.78
CA ALA A 129 -5.52 -9.89 -2.32
C ALA A 129 -6.49 -10.98 -1.81
N ALA A 130 -7.65 -11.14 -2.45
CA ALA A 130 -8.60 -12.20 -2.13
C ALA A 130 -8.01 -13.60 -2.32
N ARG A 131 -7.24 -13.82 -3.41
CA ARG A 131 -6.53 -15.08 -3.64
C ARG A 131 -5.50 -15.37 -2.55
N ARG A 132 -4.67 -14.38 -2.19
CA ARG A 132 -3.67 -14.52 -1.13
C ARG A 132 -4.30 -14.79 0.23
N LEU A 133 -5.40 -14.09 0.55
CA LEU A 133 -6.16 -14.33 1.77
C LEU A 133 -6.72 -15.76 1.80
N ARG A 134 -7.33 -16.22 0.71
CA ARG A 134 -7.84 -17.59 0.59
C ARG A 134 -6.73 -18.61 0.80
N GLU A 135 -5.57 -18.40 0.21
CA GLU A 135 -4.41 -19.28 0.38
C GLU A 135 -3.95 -19.34 1.84
N VAL A 136 -3.77 -18.20 2.51
CA VAL A 136 -3.39 -18.14 3.93
C VAL A 136 -4.42 -18.85 4.82
N LEU A 137 -5.71 -18.67 4.54
CA LEU A 137 -6.79 -19.28 5.31
C LEU A 137 -6.93 -20.79 5.05
N SER A 138 -6.67 -21.25 3.83
CA SER A 138 -6.59 -22.69 3.54
C SER A 138 -5.46 -23.33 4.34
N HIS A 139 -4.27 -22.74 4.34
CA HIS A 139 -3.15 -23.24 5.15
C HIS A 139 -3.43 -23.18 6.66
N ALA A 140 -4.15 -22.16 7.14
CA ALA A 140 -4.58 -22.08 8.54
C ALA A 140 -5.60 -23.18 8.88
N GLY A 141 -6.58 -23.42 8.00
CA GLY A 141 -7.58 -24.47 8.14
C GLY A 141 -6.99 -25.88 8.15
N GLU A 142 -6.01 -26.15 7.28
CA GLU A 142 -5.29 -27.43 7.28
C GLU A 142 -4.49 -27.66 8.56
N ARG A 143 -3.80 -26.62 9.05
CA ARG A 143 -3.08 -26.69 10.33
C ARG A 143 -4.03 -26.92 11.50
N GLY A 144 -5.15 -26.20 11.54
CA GLY A 144 -6.19 -26.38 12.55
C GLY A 144 -6.81 -27.79 12.50
N GLY A 145 -7.04 -28.35 11.30
CA GLY A 145 -7.55 -29.70 11.15
C GLY A 145 -6.58 -30.80 11.60
N ARG A 146 -5.27 -30.59 11.43
CA ARG A 146 -4.25 -31.49 12.02
C ARG A 146 -4.29 -31.42 13.54
N PHE A 147 -4.21 -30.21 14.09
CA PHE A 147 -4.25 -30.00 15.53
C PHE A 147 -5.51 -30.59 16.19
N GLN A 148 -6.67 -30.42 15.57
CA GLN A 148 -7.93 -31.01 16.06
C GLN A 148 -7.88 -32.54 16.11
N ARG A 149 -7.26 -33.21 15.12
CA ARG A 149 -7.07 -34.67 15.16
C ARG A 149 -6.13 -35.10 16.26
N ASP A 150 -5.07 -34.33 16.51
CA ASP A 150 -4.10 -34.62 17.56
C ASP A 150 -4.76 -34.49 18.95
N VAL A 151 -5.57 -33.45 19.18
CA VAL A 151 -6.34 -33.28 20.42
C VAL A 151 -7.36 -34.41 20.61
N PHE A 152 -8.08 -34.80 19.55
CA PHE A 152 -9.04 -35.90 19.61
C PHE A 152 -8.37 -37.25 19.87
N GLY A 153 -7.19 -37.48 19.27
CA GLY A 153 -6.37 -38.66 19.56
C GLY A 153 -5.95 -38.71 21.03
N ALA A 154 -5.46 -37.59 21.57
CA ALA A 154 -5.08 -37.51 22.97
C ALA A 154 -6.26 -37.73 23.94
N GLU A 155 -7.44 -37.21 23.62
CA GLU A 155 -8.67 -37.46 24.40
C GLU A 155 -9.07 -38.94 24.36
N SER A 156 -9.02 -39.56 23.17
CA SER A 156 -9.28 -40.99 23.01
C SER A 156 -8.27 -41.85 23.77
N ASP A 157 -6.99 -41.51 23.71
CA ASP A 157 -5.94 -42.23 24.43
C ASP A 157 -6.19 -42.12 25.94
N LEU A 158 -6.54 -40.94 26.47
CA LEU A 158 -6.92 -40.76 27.87
C LEU A 158 -8.14 -41.59 28.25
N ALA A 159 -9.12 -41.74 27.35
CA ALA A 159 -10.29 -42.57 27.59
C ALA A 159 -9.96 -44.07 27.63
N THR A 160 -8.91 -44.53 26.93
CA THR A 160 -8.49 -45.95 27.01
C THR A 160 -7.82 -46.30 28.34
N VAL A 161 -7.38 -45.30 29.11
CA VAL A 161 -6.86 -45.51 30.46
C VAL A 161 -8.01 -45.46 31.47
N ASP A 162 -8.99 -46.36 31.28
CA ASP A 162 -10.21 -46.47 32.11
C ASP A 162 -9.91 -46.70 33.61
N ASP A 163 -8.69 -47.16 33.94
CA ASP A 163 -8.25 -47.39 35.32
C ASP A 163 -7.74 -46.14 36.05
N LEU A 164 -7.56 -45.00 35.35
CA LEU A 164 -7.17 -43.73 35.96
C LEU A 164 -8.42 -42.93 36.37
N ALA A 165 -9.18 -43.47 37.32
CA ALA A 165 -10.16 -42.65 38.05
C ALA A 165 -9.40 -41.70 38.98
N PHE A 166 -9.21 -40.45 38.55
CA PHE A 166 -8.63 -39.39 39.37
C PHE A 166 -9.63 -38.25 39.57
N GLU A 167 -9.48 -37.55 40.71
CA GLU A 167 -10.29 -36.38 41.04
C GLU A 167 -10.06 -35.26 40.01
N GLY A 168 -11.14 -34.78 39.37
CA GLY A 168 -11.08 -33.76 38.32
C GLY A 168 -11.11 -34.30 36.88
N GLN A 169 -11.31 -35.60 36.66
CA GLN A 169 -11.45 -36.19 35.32
C GLN A 169 -12.60 -35.57 34.51
N GLU A 170 -13.75 -35.29 35.15
CA GLU A 170 -14.90 -34.66 34.50
C GLU A 170 -14.58 -33.22 34.07
N ASP A 171 -13.90 -32.44 34.92
CA ASP A 171 -13.47 -31.08 34.61
C ASP A 171 -12.51 -31.07 33.41
N LEU A 172 -11.52 -31.97 33.41
CA LEU A 172 -10.58 -32.09 32.29
C LEU A 172 -11.32 -32.43 30.98
N ARG A 173 -12.30 -33.34 31.02
CA ARG A 173 -13.12 -33.68 29.84
C ARG A 173 -13.96 -32.49 29.38
N ALA A 174 -14.51 -31.70 30.29
CA ALA A 174 -15.26 -30.49 29.96
C ALA A 174 -14.36 -29.44 29.26
N GLU A 175 -13.14 -29.24 29.77
CA GLU A 175 -12.14 -28.35 29.15
C GLU A 175 -11.73 -28.84 27.74
N PHE A 176 -11.52 -30.15 27.55
CA PHE A 176 -11.27 -30.73 26.23
C PHE A 176 -12.42 -30.47 25.26
N ALA A 177 -13.66 -30.65 25.71
CA ALA A 177 -14.85 -30.39 24.90
C ALA A 177 -14.93 -28.92 24.48
N GLU A 178 -14.64 -27.98 25.38
CA GLU A 178 -14.61 -26.55 25.06
C GLU A 178 -13.54 -26.21 24.01
N VAL A 179 -12.33 -26.76 24.15
CA VAL A 179 -11.24 -26.58 23.18
C VAL A 179 -11.64 -27.10 21.79
N LEU A 180 -12.23 -28.31 21.72
CA LEU A 180 -12.66 -28.92 20.46
C LEU A 180 -13.77 -28.11 19.78
N ASP A 181 -14.70 -27.54 20.55
CA ASP A 181 -15.74 -26.66 20.02
C ASP A 181 -15.14 -25.35 19.47
N ALA A 182 -14.23 -24.71 20.21
CA ALA A 182 -13.54 -23.50 19.76
C ALA A 182 -12.76 -23.72 18.44
N LEU A 183 -12.03 -24.84 18.34
CA LEU A 183 -11.31 -25.21 17.12
C LEU A 183 -12.26 -25.46 15.94
N THR A 184 -13.39 -26.10 16.20
CA THR A 184 -14.41 -26.35 15.17
C THR A 184 -15.00 -25.04 14.65
N ARG A 185 -15.35 -24.10 15.55
CA ARG A 185 -15.84 -22.75 15.18
C ARG A 185 -14.82 -21.96 14.38
N ALA A 186 -13.54 -22.02 14.76
CA ALA A 186 -12.46 -21.37 14.03
C ALA A 186 -12.28 -21.94 12.61
N ARG A 187 -12.28 -23.27 12.47
CA ARG A 187 -12.19 -23.96 11.18
C ARG A 187 -13.35 -23.58 10.26
N ASP A 188 -14.57 -23.52 10.79
CA ASP A 188 -15.75 -23.17 10.00
C ASP A 188 -15.73 -21.70 9.57
N ALA A 189 -15.22 -20.80 10.42
CA ALA A 189 -14.98 -19.41 10.05
C ALA A 189 -13.97 -19.29 8.90
N TYR A 190 -12.85 -20.02 8.95
CA TYR A 190 -11.88 -20.05 7.86
C TYR A 190 -12.48 -20.57 6.56
N ARG A 191 -13.29 -21.64 6.61
CA ARG A 191 -13.99 -22.19 5.44
C ARG A 191 -14.97 -21.18 4.83
N ARG A 192 -15.75 -20.46 5.66
CA ARG A 192 -16.66 -19.43 5.16
C ARG A 192 -15.93 -18.33 4.40
N ILE A 193 -14.80 -17.86 4.93
CA ILE A 193 -14.00 -16.82 4.25
C ILE A 193 -13.32 -17.40 3.01
N ALA A 194 -12.78 -18.61 3.06
CA ALA A 194 -12.15 -19.27 1.91
C ALA A 194 -13.15 -19.47 0.75
N ASN A 195 -14.40 -19.81 1.06
CA ASN A 195 -15.48 -20.00 0.08
C ASN A 195 -16.14 -18.69 -0.36
N PHE A 196 -15.74 -17.54 0.19
CA PHE A 196 -16.25 -16.26 -0.26
C PHE A 196 -15.89 -16.04 -1.73
N VAL A 197 -16.90 -15.85 -2.57
CA VAL A 197 -16.76 -15.52 -3.99
C VAL A 197 -16.84 -14.01 -4.11
N VAL A 198 -15.77 -13.39 -4.59
CA VAL A 198 -15.77 -11.96 -4.90
C VAL A 198 -16.78 -11.74 -6.03
N PRO A 199 -17.80 -10.88 -5.84
CA PRO A 199 -18.77 -10.59 -6.88
C PRO A 199 -18.08 -10.10 -8.18
N PRO A 200 -18.57 -10.49 -9.36
CA PRO A 200 -17.93 -10.13 -10.64
C PRO A 200 -17.91 -8.61 -10.87
N ASP A 201 -18.85 -7.88 -10.28
CA ASP A 201 -19.03 -6.42 -10.32
C ASP A 201 -18.22 -5.68 -9.24
N PHE A 202 -17.50 -6.38 -8.35
CA PHE A 202 -16.61 -5.76 -7.35
C PHE A 202 -15.48 -4.92 -7.98
N ALA A 203 -15.30 -5.00 -9.29
CA ALA A 203 -14.29 -4.24 -10.04
C ALA A 203 -14.52 -2.73 -10.09
N GLY A 204 -15.63 -2.18 -9.61
CA GLY A 204 -15.90 -0.76 -9.85
C GLY A 204 -16.97 -0.11 -8.99
N VAL A 205 -16.77 -0.05 -7.67
CA VAL A 205 -17.17 1.20 -7.00
C VAL A 205 -16.21 2.24 -7.53
N ALA A 206 -16.57 2.88 -8.64
CA ALA A 206 -15.80 3.94 -9.25
C ALA A 206 -15.56 4.98 -8.16
N TRP A 207 -14.30 5.08 -7.70
CA TRP A 207 -13.89 6.21 -6.88
C TRP A 207 -13.92 7.41 -7.82
N GLN A 208 -15.09 8.03 -7.99
CA GLN A 208 -15.17 9.28 -8.73
C GLN A 208 -14.27 10.27 -7.98
N HIS A 209 -13.22 10.70 -8.67
CA HIS A 209 -12.41 11.83 -8.26
C HIS A 209 -13.34 13.04 -8.26
N VAL A 210 -13.91 13.38 -7.11
CA VAL A 210 -14.64 14.63 -6.95
C VAL A 210 -13.60 15.73 -7.00
N GLN A 211 -13.47 16.42 -8.14
CA GLN A 211 -12.69 17.64 -8.23
C GLN A 211 -13.40 18.72 -7.40
N HIS A 212 -12.93 18.91 -6.16
CA HIS A 212 -13.28 20.10 -5.38
C HIS A 212 -12.26 21.20 -5.67
N GLY A 213 -12.75 22.39 -6.00
CA GLY A 213 -11.96 23.58 -6.35
C GLY A 213 -11.09 24.16 -5.22
N ASP A 214 -11.17 23.62 -4.01
CA ASP A 214 -10.37 24.05 -2.86
C ASP A 214 -9.29 23.01 -2.56
N GLY A 215 -8.15 23.09 -3.28
CA GLY A 215 -6.77 22.66 -2.99
C GLY A 215 -6.39 21.52 -2.02
N LEU A 216 -7.30 20.77 -1.42
CA LEU A 216 -7.06 19.73 -0.43
C LEU A 216 -8.00 18.55 -0.69
N ALA A 217 -7.49 17.56 -1.43
CA ALA A 217 -8.20 16.34 -1.75
C ALA A 217 -8.50 15.54 -0.47
N ARG A 218 -9.75 15.58 0.01
CA ARG A 218 -10.28 14.60 0.98
C ARG A 218 -11.00 13.49 0.21
N ILE A 219 -10.46 12.27 0.30
CA ILE A 219 -11.07 11.07 -0.28
C ILE A 219 -12.28 10.69 0.57
N ARG A 220 -13.50 10.83 0.03
CA ARG A 220 -14.72 10.23 0.60
C ARG A 220 -15.20 9.10 -0.33
N PRO A 221 -15.47 7.89 0.20
CA PRO A 221 -16.20 6.90 -0.58
C PRO A 221 -17.61 7.43 -0.87
N ILE A 222 -17.98 7.50 -2.15
CA ILE A 222 -19.39 7.64 -2.52
C ILE A 222 -20.02 6.29 -2.24
N LEU A 223 -20.60 6.14 -1.04
CA LEU A 223 -21.57 5.09 -0.73
C LEU A 223 -22.85 5.41 -1.51
N GLY A 224 -22.83 5.25 -2.83
CA GLY A 224 -24.05 5.20 -3.62
C GLY A 224 -24.75 3.91 -3.23
N THR A 225 -25.77 3.99 -2.37
CA THR A 225 -26.71 2.92 -2.00
C THR A 225 -26.23 1.51 -2.32
N LEU A 226 -25.11 1.09 -1.72
CA LEU A 226 -24.82 -0.33 -1.61
C LEU A 226 -25.92 -0.83 -0.68
N GLY A 227 -26.94 -1.46 -1.26
CA GLY A 227 -27.91 -2.23 -0.50
C GLY A 227 -27.11 -3.02 0.52
N ARG A 228 -27.37 -2.75 1.81
CA ARG A 228 -26.66 -3.35 2.94
C ARG A 228 -26.48 -4.83 2.62
N TRP A 229 -25.26 -5.26 2.31
CA TRP A 229 -25.02 -6.66 1.99
C TRP A 229 -25.32 -7.44 3.27
N THR A 230 -26.52 -8.01 3.32
CA THR A 230 -26.91 -8.97 4.33
C THR A 230 -26.31 -10.30 3.88
N PRO A 231 -25.39 -10.89 4.64
CA PRO A 231 -24.91 -12.23 4.33
C PRO A 231 -26.12 -13.16 4.16
N PRO A 232 -26.09 -14.11 3.21
CA PRO A 232 -27.18 -15.07 3.06
C PRO A 232 -27.40 -15.79 4.39
N ASP A 233 -28.67 -15.82 4.82
CA ASP A 233 -29.12 -16.42 6.08
C ASP A 233 -29.05 -17.94 5.96
N ASN A 234 -27.84 -18.50 6.12
CA ASN A 234 -27.55 -19.91 5.93
C ASN A 234 -28.11 -20.82 7.05
N ASN A 235 -28.93 -20.29 7.96
CA ASN A 235 -29.43 -21.00 9.13
C ASN A 235 -30.90 -21.45 9.01
N LYS A 236 -31.49 -21.42 7.82
CA LYS A 236 -32.84 -21.93 7.54
C LYS A 236 -32.78 -23.31 6.89
N GLY A 237 -32.57 -24.36 7.69
CA GLY A 237 -32.56 -25.72 7.15
C GLY A 237 -32.20 -26.86 8.10
N ALA A 238 -32.40 -26.70 9.40
CA ALA A 238 -32.36 -27.83 10.35
C ALA A 238 -33.64 -27.80 11.18
N SER A 239 -34.63 -28.56 10.75
CA SER A 239 -35.82 -28.94 11.51
C SER A 239 -36.04 -30.42 11.29
#